data_AF-A0A496C099-F1
#
_entry.id   AF-A0A496C099-F1
#
_cell.length_a   1.000
_cell.length_b   1.000
_cell.length_c   1.000
_cell.angle_alpha   90.00
_cell.angle_beta   90.00
_cell.angle_gamma   90.00
#
_symmetry.space_group_name_H-M   'P 1'
#
loop_
_entity.id
_entity.type
_entity.pdbx_description
1 polymer ?
#
loop_
_entity_poly.entity_id
_entity_poly.type
_entity_poly.pdbx_seq_one_letter_code
_entity_poly.pdbx_strand_id
1 'polypeptide(L)'
;MKLFKFLFVVMALLSAIPCFGRRVHLDGNWKHSKKSILVDLPMDASIEEASGELIVNFHENVGNVRVIVTSSTGEVIYNEMVQTSTMPSLVIPLKDQEKGVLQIADNFNHLYGEF
;
A
#
# COMPACT_ATOMS: atom_id res chain seq x y z
N MET A 1 32.32 -31.98 -10.12
CA MET A 1 31.60 -31.59 -8.88
C MET A 1 31.61 -30.10 -8.58
N LYS A 2 32.63 -29.31 -8.95
CA LYS A 2 32.64 -27.84 -8.69
C LYS A 2 31.56 -27.09 -9.48
N LEU A 3 31.36 -27.42 -10.76
CA LEU A 3 30.37 -26.78 -11.63
C LEU A 3 28.92 -26.93 -11.11
N PHE A 4 28.56 -28.12 -10.64
CA PHE A 4 27.24 -28.38 -10.01
C PHE A 4 27.03 -27.55 -8.74
N LYS A 5 28.08 -27.34 -7.92
CA LYS A 5 27.98 -26.49 -6.73
C LYS A 5 27.73 -25.02 -7.09
N PHE A 6 28.36 -24.52 -8.15
CA PHE A 6 28.09 -23.17 -8.66
C PHE A 6 26.66 -23.03 -9.20
N LEU A 7 26.12 -24.06 -9.84
CA LEU A 7 24.74 -24.05 -10.33
C LEU A 7 23.71 -23.89 -9.20
N PHE A 8 23.88 -24.61 -8.09
CA PHE A 8 23.00 -24.47 -6.92
C PHE A 8 23.10 -23.08 -6.27
N VAL A 9 24.30 -22.50 -6.23
CA VAL A 9 24.49 -21.14 -5.71
C VAL A 9 23.79 -20.11 -6.60
N VAL A 10 23.92 -20.23 -7.93
CA VAL A 10 23.24 -19.34 -8.88
C VAL A 10 21.73 -19.46 -8.78
N MET A 11 21.18 -20.68 -8.65
CA MET A 11 19.74 -20.89 -8.45
C MET A 11 19.23 -20.31 -7.13
N ALA A 12 20.00 -20.44 -6.04
CA ALA A 12 19.66 -19.83 -4.76
C ALA A 12 19.66 -18.29 -4.82
N LEU A 13 20.64 -17.70 -5.51
CA LEU A 13 20.71 -16.26 -5.74
C LEU A 13 19.57 -15.73 -6.64
N LEU A 14 19.15 -16.51 -7.64
CA LEU A 14 18.01 -16.15 -8.51
C LEU A 14 16.65 -16.31 -7.82
N SER A 15 16.54 -17.18 -6.80
CA SER A 15 15.32 -17.27 -5.98
C SER A 15 15.15 -16.12 -4.99
N ALA A 16 16.20 -15.33 -4.77
CA ALA A 16 16.14 -14.11 -3.98
C ALA A 16 15.73 -12.92 -4.87
N ILE A 17 14.63 -13.04 -5.61
CA ILE A 17 13.95 -11.84 -6.12
C ILE A 17 13.36 -11.18 -4.87
N PRO A 18 13.84 -10.00 -4.48
CA PRO A 18 13.25 -9.37 -3.33
C PRO A 18 11.82 -8.98 -3.70
N CYS A 19 10.85 -9.55 -2.99
CA CYS A 19 9.44 -9.20 -3.10
C CYS A 19 9.23 -7.81 -2.47
N PHE A 20 9.73 -6.77 -3.13
CA PHE A 20 9.52 -5.40 -2.69
C PHE A 20 8.24 -4.88 -3.32
N GLY A 21 7.29 -4.47 -2.49
CA GLY A 21 6.12 -3.74 -2.96
C GLY A 21 6.52 -2.35 -3.48
N ARG A 22 5.95 -1.94 -4.61
CA ARG A 22 6.09 -0.59 -5.15
C ARG A 22 5.31 0.38 -4.27
N ARG A 23 5.99 1.34 -3.65
CA ARG A 23 5.33 2.35 -2.79
C ARG A 23 4.39 3.24 -3.61
N VAL A 24 3.20 3.49 -3.07
CA VAL A 24 2.26 4.49 -3.58
C VAL A 24 2.55 5.78 -2.82
N HIS A 25 2.89 6.84 -3.55
CA HIS A 25 3.12 8.14 -2.91
C HIS A 25 1.78 8.72 -2.48
N LEU A 26 1.63 8.98 -1.18
CA LEU A 26 0.43 9.58 -0.61
C LEU A 26 0.66 11.08 -0.45
N ASP A 27 -0.12 11.86 -1.20
CA ASP A 27 -0.21 13.30 -1.10
C ASP A 27 -1.49 13.70 -0.34
N GLY A 28 -1.55 14.95 0.11
CA GLY A 28 -2.72 15.52 0.76
C GLY A 28 -2.43 16.03 2.17
N ASN A 29 -3.50 16.21 2.94
CA ASN A 29 -3.41 16.77 4.28
C ASN A 29 -4.01 15.82 5.31
N TRP A 30 -3.16 15.36 6.22
CA TRP A 30 -3.57 14.65 7.41
C TRP A 30 -3.15 15.43 8.65
N LYS A 31 -4.12 16.01 9.36
CA LYS A 31 -3.86 16.71 10.62
C LYS A 31 -3.52 15.69 11.70
N HIS A 32 -2.23 15.57 11.99
CA HIS A 32 -1.75 14.76 13.10
C HIS A 32 -2.10 15.43 14.44
N SER A 33 -2.65 14.65 15.38
CA SER A 33 -2.98 15.16 16.72
C SER A 33 -1.73 15.26 17.61
N LYS A 34 -0.68 14.50 17.31
CA LYS A 34 0.61 14.55 17.99
C LYS A 34 1.58 15.44 17.20
N LYS A 35 2.38 16.25 17.90
CA LYS A 35 3.48 16.98 17.25
C LYS A 35 4.67 16.04 17.15
N SER A 36 4.92 15.45 15.99
CA SER A 36 6.20 14.80 15.69
C SER A 36 7.16 15.77 15.00
N ILE A 37 8.47 15.56 15.18
CA ILE A 37 9.55 16.37 14.56
C ILE A 37 9.77 15.92 13.10
N LEU A 38 9.36 14.69 12.77
CA LEU A 38 9.32 14.11 11.43
C LEU A 38 7.85 13.91 11.08
N VAL A 39 7.32 14.69 10.15
CA VAL A 39 5.94 14.55 9.69
C VAL A 39 5.88 13.36 8.72
N ASP A 40 5.91 12.15 9.28
CA ASP A 40 5.47 10.96 8.55
C ASP A 40 3.94 10.86 8.65
N LEU A 41 3.29 10.54 7.54
CA LEU A 41 1.86 10.24 7.52
C LEU A 41 1.59 9.04 8.44
N PRO A 42 0.41 8.97 9.12
CA PRO A 42 0.09 7.86 10.01
C PRO A 42 -0.21 6.55 9.26
N MET A 43 -0.04 6.54 7.94
CA MET A 43 -0.27 5.41 7.06
C MET A 43 0.61 5.48 5.82
N ASP A 44 0.88 4.32 5.24
CA ASP A 44 1.49 4.19 3.92
C ASP A 44 0.70 3.23 3.04
N ALA A 45 0.99 3.27 1.74
CA ALA A 45 0.43 2.34 0.78
C ALA A 45 1.52 1.80 -0.15
N SER A 46 1.38 0.54 -0.55
CA SER A 46 2.25 -0.10 -1.53
C SER A 46 1.50 -1.15 -2.32
N ILE A 47 1.99 -1.47 -3.52
CA ILE A 47 1.47 -2.54 -4.36
C ILE A 47 2.47 -3.67 -4.35
N GLU A 48 2.03 -4.85 -3.95
CA GLU A 48 2.84 -6.06 -4.09
C GLU A 48 2.88 -6.50 -5.55
N GLU A 49 4.06 -6.43 -6.18
CA GLU A 49 4.23 -6.69 -7.62
C GLU A 49 3.91 -8.14 -8.02
N ALA A 50 4.05 -9.10 -7.09
CA ALA A 50 3.82 -10.51 -7.38
C ALA A 50 2.33 -10.89 -7.38
N SER A 51 1.53 -10.27 -6.50
CA SER A 51 0.12 -10.59 -6.30
C SER A 51 -0.82 -9.58 -6.96
N GLY A 52 -0.34 -8.36 -7.25
CA GLY A 52 -1.19 -7.26 -7.70
C GLY A 52 -2.11 -6.74 -6.60
N GLU A 53 -1.70 -6.89 -5.33
CA GLU A 53 -2.48 -6.42 -4.19
C GLU A 53 -2.01 -5.03 -3.74
N LEU A 54 -2.96 -4.12 -3.57
CA LEU A 54 -2.74 -2.84 -2.91
C LEU A 54 -2.87 -3.03 -1.40
N ILE A 55 -1.79 -2.75 -0.69
CA ILE A 55 -1.69 -2.86 0.75
C ILE A 55 -1.64 -1.46 1.34
N VAL A 56 -2.57 -1.15 2.24
CA VAL A 56 -2.59 0.09 3.03
C VAL A 56 -2.29 -0.27 4.48
N ASN A 57 -1.20 0.27 5.02
CA ASN A 57 -0.79 0.05 6.41
C ASN A 57 -1.12 1.27 7.25
N PHE A 58 -1.84 1.06 8.35
CA PHE A 58 -2.16 2.08 9.35
C PHE A 58 -1.21 1.92 10.54
N HIS A 59 -0.26 2.85 10.68
CA HIS A 59 0.73 2.84 11.75
C HIS A 59 0.19 3.39 13.07
N GLU A 60 -0.91 4.15 12.99
CA GLU A 60 -1.62 4.69 14.13
C GLU A 60 -3.12 4.44 14.00
N ASN A 61 -3.79 4.34 15.16
CA ASN A 61 -5.25 4.32 15.19
C ASN A 61 -5.79 5.73 14.93
N VAL A 62 -6.23 5.99 13.70
CA VAL A 62 -6.81 7.26 13.26
C VAL A 62 -8.35 7.24 13.22
N GLY A 63 -8.98 6.13 13.62
CA GLY A 63 -10.43 5.99 13.72
C GLY A 63 -11.05 5.34 12.49
N ASN A 64 -12.21 5.85 12.06
CA ASN A 64 -12.91 5.34 10.89
C ASN A 64 -12.49 6.15 9.67
N VAL A 65 -11.91 5.48 8.68
CA VAL A 65 -11.48 6.08 7.42
C VAL A 65 -12.24 5.44 6.27
N ARG A 66 -12.65 6.24 5.29
CA ARG A 66 -13.18 5.74 4.02
C ARG A 66 -12.00 5.54 3.07
N VAL A 67 -11.88 4.33 2.56
CA VAL A 67 -10.88 3.97 1.55
C VAL A 67 -11.60 3.76 0.23
N ILE A 68 -11.21 4.53 -0.79
CA ILE A 68 -11.76 4.47 -2.13
C ILE A 68 -10.63 4.17 -3.10
N VAL A 69 -10.82 3.18 -3.97
CA VAL A 69 -9.91 2.91 -5.09
C VAL A 69 -10.67 3.11 -6.38
N THR A 70 -10.11 3.96 -7.23
CA THR A 70 -10.65 4.27 -8.56
C THR A 70 -9.69 3.74 -9.62
N SER A 71 -10.19 3.02 -10.61
CA SER A 71 -9.40 2.56 -11.75
C SER A 71 -8.99 3.72 -12.65
N SER A 72 -8.06 3.46 -13.58
CA SER A 72 -7.69 4.41 -14.63
C SER A 72 -8.85 4.85 -15.54
N THR A 73 -9.97 4.10 -15.59
CA THR A 73 -11.17 4.46 -16.35
C THR A 73 -12.13 5.37 -15.58
N GLY A 74 -11.85 5.63 -14.31
CA GLY A 74 -12.73 6.38 -13.41
C GLY A 74 -13.78 5.52 -12.68
N GLU A 75 -13.72 4.19 -12.81
CA GLU A 75 -14.61 3.27 -12.10
C GLU A 75 -14.15 3.07 -10.66
N VAL A 76 -15.07 3.19 -9.70
CA VAL A 76 -14.78 2.90 -8.29
C VAL A 76 -14.79 1.38 -8.08
N ILE A 77 -13.61 0.79 -7.94
CA ILE A 77 -13.43 -0.66 -7.77
C ILE A 77 -13.42 -1.10 -6.31
N TYR A 78 -13.24 -0.15 -5.38
CA TYR A 78 -13.32 -0.39 -3.94
C TYR A 78 -13.82 0.86 -3.21
N ASN A 79 -14.73 0.69 -2.24
CA ASN A 79 -15.25 1.79 -1.42
C ASN A 79 -15.80 1.25 -0.10
N GLU A 80 -14.97 1.26 0.94
CA GLU A 80 -15.32 0.71 2.24
C GLU A 80 -14.93 1.67 3.37
N MET A 81 -15.64 1.54 4.50
CA MET A 81 -15.27 2.20 5.74
C MET A 81 -14.45 1.23 6.60
N VAL A 82 -13.24 1.64 6.96
CA VAL A 82 -12.27 0.83 7.69
C VAL A 82 -12.04 1.44 9.06
N GLN A 83 -12.17 0.61 10.09
CA GLN A 83 -11.88 0.98 11.47
C GLN A 83 -10.43 0.59 11.81
N THR A 84 -9.54 1.57 11.91
CA THR A 84 -8.09 1.34 12.07
C THR A 84 -7.71 0.75 13.42
N SER A 85 -8.60 0.80 14.43
CA SER A 85 -8.35 0.19 15.73
C SER A 85 -8.36 -1.34 15.69
N THR A 86 -9.09 -1.92 14.73
CA THR A 86 -9.24 -3.37 14.57
C THR A 86 -8.56 -3.89 13.30
N MET A 87 -8.34 -3.01 12.32
CA MET A 87 -7.74 -3.35 11.04
C MET A 87 -6.48 -2.49 10.80
N PRO A 88 -5.30 -2.93 11.26
CA PRO A 88 -4.05 -2.18 11.11
C PRO A 88 -3.46 -2.26 9.69
N SER A 89 -3.91 -3.21 8.88
CA SER A 89 -3.52 -3.33 7.47
C SER A 89 -4.72 -3.77 6.64
N LEU A 90 -4.87 -3.17 5.47
CA LEU A 90 -5.93 -3.45 4.51
C LEU A 90 -5.30 -3.93 3.21
N VAL A 91 -5.78 -5.06 2.71
CA VAL A 91 -5.33 -5.66 1.43
C VAL A 91 -6.48 -5.59 0.43
N ILE A 92 -6.23 -5.00 -0.74
CA ILE A 92 -7.21 -4.80 -1.81
C ILE A 92 -6.66 -5.45 -3.09
N PRO A 93 -7.31 -6.50 -3.62
CA PRO A 93 -6.90 -7.10 -4.88
C PRO A 93 -7.25 -6.18 -6.05
N LEU A 94 -6.26 -5.82 -6.88
CA LEU A 94 -6.46 -4.88 -7.98
C LEU A 94 -6.98 -5.51 -9.28
N LYS A 95 -7.17 -6.84 -9.37
CA LYS A 95 -7.71 -7.53 -10.57
C LYS A 95 -7.10 -7.01 -11.89
N ASP A 96 -5.77 -7.04 -11.99
CA ASP A 96 -4.99 -6.59 -13.16
C ASP A 96 -4.99 -5.08 -13.43
N GLN A 97 -5.48 -4.23 -12.50
CA GLN A 97 -5.34 -2.78 -12.62
C GLN A 97 -3.90 -2.35 -12.30
N GLU A 98 -3.13 -2.04 -13.34
CA GLU A 98 -1.78 -1.48 -13.19
C GLU A 98 -1.79 -0.04 -12.69
N LYS A 99 -2.86 0.70 -13.01
CA LYS A 99 -2.99 2.13 -12.70
C LYS A 99 -4.32 2.51 -12.08
N GLY A 100 -4.28 3.44 -11.13
CA GLY A 100 -5.46 3.95 -10.45
C GLY A 100 -5.15 5.02 -9.43
N VAL A 101 -6.18 5.42 -8.70
CA VAL A 101 -6.11 6.40 -7.63
C VAL A 101 -6.64 5.77 -6.35
N LEU A 102 -5.79 5.73 -5.32
CA LEU A 102 -6.17 5.45 -3.95
C LEU A 102 -6.55 6.77 -3.27
N GLN A 103 -7.68 6.79 -2.57
CA GLN A 103 -8.08 7.89 -1.69
C GLN A 103 -8.39 7.34 -0.31
N ILE A 104 -7.88 8.02 0.71
CA ILE A 104 -8.14 7.70 2.12
C ILE A 104 -8.59 8.98 2.79
N ALA A 105 -9.81 8.98 3.32
CA ALA A 105 -10.41 10.18 3.87
C ALA A 105 -11.13 9.89 5.18
N ASP A 106 -11.09 10.84 6.10
CA ASP A 106 -12.05 10.94 7.20
C ASP A 106 -12.92 12.19 7.00
N ASN A 107 -13.58 12.67 8.06
CA ASN A 107 -14.44 13.87 7.97
C ASN A 107 -13.66 15.19 7.77
N PHE A 108 -12.34 15.21 7.98
CA PHE A 108 -11.50 16.41 8.04
C PHE A 108 -10.22 16.30 7.22
N ASN A 109 -9.74 15.09 6.97
CA ASN A 109 -8.47 14.76 6.36
C ASN A 109 -8.71 13.99 5.06
N HIS A 110 -7.82 14.22 4.10
CA HIS A 110 -7.88 13.57 2.80
C HIS A 110 -6.46 13.34 2.31
N LEU A 111 -6.17 12.07 1.99
CA LEU A 111 -4.97 11.63 1.31
C LEU A 111 -5.37 10.98 -0.01
N TYR A 112 -4.51 11.13 -0.99
CA TYR A 112 -4.65 10.46 -2.27
C TYR A 112 -3.28 10.02 -2.79
N GLY A 113 -3.26 8.98 -3.59
CA GLY A 113 -2.04 8.52 -4.25
C GLY A 113 -2.36 7.86 -5.56
N GLU A 114 -1.58 8.19 -6.58
CA GLU A 114 -1.63 7.51 -7.87
C GLU A 114 -0.70 6.30 -7.85
N PHE A 115 -1.14 5.24 -8.50
CA PHE A 115 -0.33 4.07 -8.76
C PHE A 115 -0.40 3.69 -10.23
#